data_AF-A0A961JSQ6-F1
#
_entry.id   AF-A0A961JSQ6-F1
#
_cell.length_a   1.000
_cell.length_b   1.000
_cell.length_c   1.000
_cell.angle_alpha   90.00
_cell.angle_beta   90.00
_cell.angle_gamma   90.00
#
_symmetry.space_group_name_H-M   'P 1'
#
loop_
_entity.id
_entity.type
_entity.pdbx_description
1 polymer ?
#
loop_
_entity_poly.entity_id
_entity_poly.type
_entity_poly.pdbx_seq_one_letter_code
_entity_poly.pdbx_strand_id
1 'polypeptide(L)'
;MKTLLIAAAASVTTFFAAAPVVADVPTINVLVVQEDWDEDSLIRNNRIQTAVLNTLNQTLHAPAYQSVLERYGISGMDVYDETFLTLQFYEQDRQRRRDEELISIAQTINNPEMDVLVPYTIYARAVTDPYTQIVKLQMSLNYRALNIRDGRWMGGDNLDIDTAGVPFTGCATGINGTPADPHCVKEFVSEYGEQLARNAGNKLAIQLAGSLGRAYGSAPSEGTVVDPAAGETNAAVTGETMAYQAVQGCGNIPTTFNIKWIGFEQRQINAIEEHMNFWKCALDTDLVDSSFAEATFSYKTRADKARVVRNIRLMLELLGQVAEPRTEGANTIVVEALGIREN
;
A
#
# COMPACT_ATOMS: atom_id res chain seq x y z
N MET A 1 89.43 5.02 -9.18
CA MET A 1 88.76 4.08 -8.26
C MET A 1 87.32 4.50 -8.09
N LYS A 2 86.42 3.51 -8.10
CA LYS A 2 84.95 3.58 -8.03
C LYS A 2 84.42 4.41 -6.86
N THR A 3 83.31 5.13 -7.10
CA THR A 3 82.08 5.32 -6.28
C THR A 3 81.32 6.54 -6.82
N LEU A 4 80.00 6.70 -6.82
CA LEU A 4 78.80 5.86 -6.75
C LEU A 4 77.62 6.80 -7.13
N LEU A 5 76.57 6.25 -7.74
CA LEU A 5 75.31 6.92 -8.10
C LEU A 5 74.59 7.62 -6.91
N ILE A 6 73.72 8.59 -7.20
CA ILE A 6 72.28 8.58 -6.85
C ILE A 6 71.58 9.76 -7.56
N ALA A 7 70.60 9.41 -8.41
CA ALA A 7 69.62 10.30 -9.00
C ALA A 7 68.43 10.45 -8.03
N ALA A 8 67.97 11.68 -7.80
CA ALA A 8 66.72 11.95 -7.09
C ALA A 8 65.66 12.39 -8.10
N ALA A 9 64.86 11.43 -8.56
CA ALA A 9 63.63 11.68 -9.31
C ALA A 9 62.51 11.96 -8.30
N ALA A 10 62.08 13.21 -8.21
CA ALA A 10 60.90 13.60 -7.44
C ALA A 10 59.64 13.24 -8.24
N SER A 11 59.00 12.14 -7.89
CA SER A 11 57.70 11.74 -8.42
C SER A 11 56.60 12.61 -7.81
N VAL A 12 56.02 13.50 -8.62
CA VAL A 12 54.78 14.22 -8.29
C VAL A 12 53.62 13.25 -8.44
N THR A 13 53.12 12.71 -7.33
CA THR A 13 51.87 11.95 -7.27
C THR A 13 50.70 12.94 -7.24
N THR A 14 50.16 13.27 -8.42
CA THR A 14 48.85 13.91 -8.57
C THR A 14 47.75 12.97 -8.10
N PHE A 15 47.17 13.27 -6.93
CA PHE A 15 45.90 12.70 -6.47
C PHE A 15 44.78 13.20 -7.39
N PHE A 16 44.28 12.34 -8.28
CA PHE A 16 43.00 12.58 -8.95
C PHE A 16 41.88 12.37 -7.92
N ALA A 17 41.29 13.45 -7.44
CA ALA A 17 40.02 13.39 -6.72
C ALA A 17 38.93 12.97 -7.73
N ALA A 18 38.53 11.71 -7.69
CA ALA A 18 37.30 11.28 -8.36
C ALA A 18 36.12 12.00 -7.68
N ALA A 19 35.44 12.86 -8.43
CA ALA A 19 34.18 13.42 -7.98
C ALA A 19 33.18 12.25 -7.77
N PRO A 20 32.43 12.21 -6.66
CA PRO A 20 31.37 11.23 -6.52
C PRO A 20 30.32 11.52 -7.60
N VAL A 21 30.16 10.59 -8.54
CA VAL A 21 28.99 10.57 -9.42
C VAL A 21 27.83 10.17 -8.52
N VAL A 22 27.02 11.15 -8.12
CA VAL A 22 25.72 10.88 -7.53
C VAL A 22 24.90 10.27 -8.66
N ALA A 23 24.69 8.95 -8.62
CA ALA A 23 23.73 8.31 -9.50
C ALA A 23 22.36 8.93 -9.21
N ASP A 24 21.76 9.53 -10.22
CA ASP A 24 20.41 10.07 -10.13
C ASP A 24 19.48 8.91 -9.75
N VAL A 25 18.83 9.01 -8.60
CA VAL A 25 17.97 7.93 -8.11
C VAL A 25 16.73 7.93 -9.00
N PRO A 26 16.41 6.83 -9.71
CA PRO A 26 15.35 6.84 -10.71
C PRO A 26 14.00 7.15 -10.05
N THR A 27 13.27 8.12 -10.61
CA THR A 27 11.83 8.28 -10.37
C THR A 27 11.06 7.41 -11.35
N ILE A 28 9.85 6.99 -10.96
CA ILE A 28 8.96 6.21 -11.84
C ILE A 28 7.93 7.15 -12.43
N ASN A 29 7.81 7.18 -13.74
CA ASN A 29 6.76 7.95 -14.40
C ASN A 29 5.47 7.12 -14.48
N VAL A 30 4.42 7.59 -13.80
CA VAL A 30 3.12 6.92 -13.70
C VAL A 30 2.06 7.73 -14.43
N LEU A 31 1.28 7.07 -15.29
CA LEU A 31 0.13 7.65 -15.95
C LEU A 31 -1.15 6.99 -15.43
N VAL A 32 -2.02 7.76 -14.76
CA VAL A 32 -3.32 7.29 -14.27
C VAL A 32 -4.41 7.75 -15.24
N VAL A 33 -5.19 6.79 -15.75
CA VAL A 33 -6.23 7.06 -16.77
C VAL A 33 -7.51 6.31 -16.47
N GLN A 34 -8.65 6.91 -16.80
CA GLN A 34 -9.92 6.21 -16.67
C GLN A 34 -10.19 5.30 -17.87
N GLU A 35 -10.46 4.02 -17.62
CA GLU A 35 -11.07 3.12 -18.59
C GLU A 35 -12.59 3.18 -18.41
N ASP A 36 -13.31 3.73 -19.40
CA ASP A 36 -14.76 3.93 -19.38
C ASP A 36 -15.48 3.23 -20.54
N TRP A 37 -14.82 2.29 -21.23
CA TRP A 37 -15.40 1.55 -22.36
C TRP A 37 -16.64 0.74 -21.99
N ASP A 38 -16.65 0.13 -20.81
CA ASP A 38 -17.75 -0.71 -20.33
C ASP A 38 -19.03 0.12 -20.16
N GLU A 39 -20.13 -0.30 -20.78
CA GLU A 39 -21.42 0.42 -20.76
C GLU A 39 -21.91 0.73 -19.35
N ASP A 40 -21.64 -0.16 -18.39
CA ASP A 40 -22.06 -0.05 -16.99
C ASP A 40 -21.11 0.81 -16.13
N SER A 41 -19.95 1.20 -16.67
CA SER A 41 -19.01 2.10 -16.00
C SER A 41 -19.44 3.56 -16.08
N LEU A 42 -18.98 4.36 -15.10
CA LEU A 42 -19.17 5.81 -15.12
C LEU A 42 -18.42 6.44 -16.30
N ILE A 43 -19.10 7.28 -17.06
CA ILE A 43 -18.54 7.97 -18.23
C ILE A 43 -17.53 9.05 -17.79
N ARG A 44 -16.48 9.28 -18.59
CA ARG A 44 -15.53 10.40 -18.42
C ARG A 44 -16.23 11.78 -18.35
N ASN A 45 -15.52 12.77 -17.83
CA ASN A 45 -15.97 14.17 -17.69
C ASN A 45 -17.12 14.36 -16.71
N ASN A 46 -17.09 13.60 -15.61
CA ASN A 46 -18.02 13.77 -14.51
C ASN A 46 -17.24 14.16 -13.23
N ARG A 47 -17.91 14.85 -12.29
CA ARG A 47 -17.29 15.34 -11.05
C ARG A 47 -16.67 14.22 -10.21
N ILE A 48 -17.30 13.05 -10.17
CA ILE A 48 -16.85 11.88 -9.40
C ILE A 48 -15.52 11.37 -9.97
N GLN A 49 -15.44 11.25 -11.29
CA GLN A 49 -14.21 10.84 -11.96
C GLN A 49 -13.09 11.83 -11.69
N THR A 50 -13.35 13.14 -11.83
CA THR A 50 -12.33 14.15 -11.55
C THR A 50 -11.85 14.06 -10.11
N ALA A 51 -12.76 13.83 -9.15
CA ALA A 51 -12.39 13.60 -7.75
C ALA A 51 -11.51 12.35 -7.59
N VAL A 52 -11.95 11.19 -8.08
CA VAL A 52 -11.19 9.93 -8.02
C VAL A 52 -9.81 10.04 -8.67
N LEU A 53 -9.72 10.65 -9.86
CA LEU A 53 -8.47 10.88 -10.56
C LEU A 53 -7.52 11.75 -9.74
N ASN A 54 -8.01 12.89 -9.25
CA ASN A 54 -7.22 13.81 -8.45
C ASN A 54 -6.74 13.15 -7.16
N THR A 55 -7.60 12.38 -6.49
CA THR A 55 -7.25 11.66 -5.27
C THR A 55 -6.20 10.58 -5.53
N LEU A 56 -6.33 9.80 -6.62
CA LEU A 56 -5.31 8.82 -7.01
C LEU A 56 -3.97 9.49 -7.30
N ASN A 57 -3.98 10.57 -8.08
CA ASN A 57 -2.79 11.32 -8.43
C ASN A 57 -2.09 11.89 -7.18
N GLN A 58 -2.85 12.53 -6.28
CA GLN A 58 -2.33 13.08 -5.03
C GLN A 58 -1.78 11.98 -4.11
N THR A 59 -2.48 10.86 -4.01
CA THR A 59 -2.07 9.74 -3.14
C THR A 59 -0.78 9.11 -3.63
N LEU A 60 -0.65 8.88 -4.94
CA LEU A 60 0.55 8.30 -5.54
C LEU A 60 1.75 9.26 -5.53
N HIS A 61 1.53 10.57 -5.69
CA HIS A 61 2.57 11.61 -5.54
C HIS A 61 2.93 11.91 -4.07
N ALA A 62 2.20 11.37 -3.10
CA ALA A 62 2.36 11.77 -1.70
C ALA A 62 3.76 11.43 -1.18
N PRO A 63 4.44 12.35 -0.47
CA PRO A 63 5.77 12.10 0.12
C PRO A 63 5.81 10.92 1.09
N ALA A 64 4.65 10.52 1.63
CA ALA A 64 4.55 9.36 2.53
C ALA A 64 5.11 8.07 1.88
N TYR A 65 4.94 7.91 0.56
CA TYR A 65 5.41 6.73 -0.16
C TYR A 65 6.88 6.81 -0.56
N GLN A 66 7.50 7.99 -0.52
CA GLN A 66 8.91 8.16 -0.83
C GLN A 66 9.78 7.29 0.07
N SER A 67 9.53 7.28 1.38
CA SER A 67 10.29 6.46 2.33
C SER A 67 10.17 4.95 2.10
N VAL A 68 9.05 4.50 1.51
CA VAL A 68 8.84 3.09 1.15
C VAL A 68 9.58 2.78 -0.15
N LEU A 69 9.47 3.65 -1.14
CA LEU A 69 10.15 3.52 -2.44
C LEU A 69 11.68 3.58 -2.32
N GLU A 70 12.21 4.42 -1.42
CA GLU A 70 13.65 4.54 -1.16
C GLU A 70 14.25 3.22 -0.67
N ARG A 71 13.50 2.41 0.09
CA ARG A 71 13.94 1.06 0.52
C ARG A 71 14.19 0.12 -0.66
N TYR A 72 13.58 0.41 -1.80
CA TYR A 72 13.68 -0.34 -3.04
C TYR A 72 14.56 0.37 -4.10
N GLY A 73 15.27 1.43 -3.71
CA GLY A 73 16.18 2.17 -4.59
C GLY A 73 15.49 3.12 -5.57
N ILE A 74 14.25 3.50 -5.29
CA ILE A 74 13.44 4.39 -6.13
C ILE A 74 13.26 5.73 -5.41
N SER A 75 13.46 6.85 -6.10
CA SER A 75 13.41 8.19 -5.48
C SER A 75 11.98 8.65 -5.21
N GLY A 76 11.01 8.17 -5.98
CA GLY A 76 9.63 8.63 -5.94
C GLY A 76 8.84 8.15 -7.16
N MET A 77 7.58 8.59 -7.21
CA MET A 77 6.70 8.41 -8.36
C MET A 77 6.31 9.79 -8.89
N ASP A 78 6.57 10.03 -10.16
CA ASP A 78 6.08 11.19 -10.89
C ASP A 78 4.79 10.81 -11.60
N VAL A 79 3.66 11.22 -11.04
CA VAL A 79 2.33 11.02 -11.66
C VAL A 79 2.02 12.15 -12.63
N TYR A 80 1.64 11.80 -13.85
CA TYR A 80 1.32 12.74 -14.91
C TYR A 80 -0.17 12.74 -15.25
N ASP A 81 -0.64 13.93 -15.65
CA ASP A 81 -1.99 14.12 -16.17
C ASP A 81 -2.07 13.72 -17.65
N GLU A 82 -3.11 12.95 -18.00
CA GLU A 82 -3.34 12.46 -19.36
C GLU A 82 -3.49 13.60 -20.37
N THR A 83 -4.23 14.65 -20.00
CA THR A 83 -4.51 15.80 -20.87
C THR A 83 -3.18 16.43 -21.27
N PHE A 84 -2.34 16.73 -20.28
CA PHE A 84 -1.04 17.37 -20.49
C PHE A 84 -0.15 16.60 -21.46
N LEU A 85 -0.09 15.27 -21.32
CA LEU A 85 0.75 14.42 -22.16
C LEU A 85 0.22 14.26 -23.59
N THR A 86 -1.09 14.45 -23.81
CA THR A 86 -1.74 14.14 -25.09
C THR A 86 -2.17 15.36 -25.91
N LEU A 87 -2.05 16.58 -25.35
CA LEU A 87 -2.49 17.85 -25.97
C LEU A 87 -2.09 18.03 -27.45
N GLN A 88 -0.94 17.50 -27.86
CA GLN A 88 -0.35 17.78 -29.17
C GLN A 88 -0.74 16.78 -30.27
N PHE A 89 -1.22 15.58 -29.90
CA PHE A 89 -1.35 14.49 -30.87
C PHE A 89 -2.59 13.60 -30.66
N TYR A 90 -3.43 13.86 -29.66
CA TYR A 90 -4.68 13.13 -29.45
C TYR A 90 -5.88 14.07 -29.25
N GLU A 91 -7.03 13.62 -29.74
CA GLU A 91 -8.32 14.29 -29.49
C GLU A 91 -8.70 14.16 -28.03
N GLN A 92 -8.93 15.32 -27.40
CA GLN A 92 -9.36 15.43 -26.02
C GLN A 92 -10.85 15.09 -25.90
N ASP A 93 -11.32 14.80 -24.68
CA ASP A 93 -12.73 14.55 -24.34
C ASP A 93 -13.39 13.33 -25.02
N ARG A 94 -12.61 12.42 -25.59
CA ARG A 94 -13.15 11.14 -26.06
C ARG A 94 -13.60 10.27 -24.89
N GLN A 95 -14.88 9.92 -24.92
CA GLN A 95 -15.54 9.02 -23.97
C GLN A 95 -15.56 7.59 -24.51
N ARG A 96 -15.78 6.62 -23.61
CA ARG A 96 -15.83 5.19 -23.93
C ARG A 96 -14.56 4.72 -24.62
N ARG A 97 -13.42 4.87 -23.96
CA ARG A 97 -12.12 4.44 -24.47
C ARG A 97 -11.73 3.06 -23.95
N ARG A 98 -11.35 2.20 -24.89
CA ARG A 98 -10.89 0.83 -24.62
C ARG A 98 -9.48 0.83 -24.05
N ASP A 99 -9.16 -0.20 -23.30
CA ASP A 99 -7.80 -0.45 -22.81
C ASP A 99 -6.75 -0.40 -23.93
N GLU A 100 -7.03 -1.02 -25.10
CA GLU A 100 -6.11 -1.03 -26.24
C GLU A 100 -5.71 0.38 -26.72
N GLU A 101 -6.66 1.31 -26.69
CA GLU A 101 -6.43 2.71 -27.04
C GLU A 101 -5.57 3.39 -25.96
N LEU A 102 -5.91 3.19 -24.68
CA LEU A 102 -5.20 3.80 -23.56
C LEU A 102 -3.74 3.32 -23.48
N ILE A 103 -3.50 2.03 -23.71
CA ILE A 103 -2.16 1.46 -23.78
C ILE A 103 -1.37 2.06 -24.95
N SER A 104 -2.00 2.18 -26.13
CA SER A 104 -1.33 2.76 -27.30
C SER A 104 -0.95 4.23 -27.09
N ILE A 105 -1.79 5.00 -26.39
CA ILE A 105 -1.50 6.38 -25.98
C ILE A 105 -0.26 6.39 -25.08
N ALA A 106 -0.26 5.57 -24.03
CA ALA A 106 0.83 5.49 -23.07
C ALA A 106 2.17 5.13 -23.73
N GLN A 107 2.16 4.22 -24.71
CA GLN A 107 3.35 3.81 -25.48
C GLN A 107 3.84 4.89 -26.47
N THR A 108 2.97 5.80 -26.89
CA THR A 108 3.31 6.88 -27.84
C THR A 108 4.00 8.06 -27.15
N ILE A 109 3.83 8.20 -25.83
CA ILE A 109 4.41 9.29 -25.04
C ILE A 109 5.91 9.03 -24.83
N ASN A 110 6.75 9.84 -25.49
CA ASN A 110 8.21 9.72 -25.42
C ASN A 110 8.87 10.80 -24.56
N ASN A 111 8.11 11.75 -24.01
CA ASN A 111 8.65 12.83 -23.19
C ASN A 111 7.62 13.34 -22.16
N PRO A 112 7.71 12.93 -20.88
CA PRO A 112 8.60 11.89 -20.37
C PRO A 112 8.19 10.50 -20.85
N GLU A 113 9.12 9.54 -20.97
CA GLU A 113 8.76 8.14 -21.19
C GLU A 113 7.99 7.62 -19.97
N MET A 114 6.81 7.05 -20.20
CA MET A 114 5.99 6.48 -19.12
C MET A 114 6.43 5.05 -18.79
N ASP A 115 6.57 4.74 -17.50
CA ASP A 115 6.96 3.40 -17.04
C ASP A 115 5.73 2.54 -16.73
N VAL A 116 4.73 3.15 -16.08
CA VAL A 116 3.55 2.46 -15.55
C VAL A 116 2.28 3.15 -16.03
N LEU A 117 1.36 2.35 -16.59
CA LEU A 117 -0.01 2.76 -16.88
C LEU A 117 -0.95 2.19 -15.81
N VAL A 118 -1.79 3.05 -15.25
CA VAL A 118 -2.79 2.69 -14.26
C VAL A 118 -4.18 2.99 -14.84
N PRO A 119 -4.78 2.07 -15.62
CA PRO A 119 -6.18 2.19 -15.97
C PRO A 119 -7.05 1.88 -14.74
N TYR A 120 -8.06 2.71 -14.52
CA TYR A 120 -9.09 2.47 -13.50
C TYR A 120 -10.49 2.61 -14.07
N THR A 121 -11.42 1.80 -13.56
CA THR A 121 -12.83 1.81 -13.94
C THR A 121 -13.69 1.95 -12.70
N ILE A 122 -14.66 2.86 -12.76
CA ILE A 122 -15.59 3.11 -11.68
C ILE A 122 -16.95 2.56 -12.08
N TYR A 123 -17.54 1.74 -11.21
CA TYR A 123 -18.92 1.29 -11.32
C TYR A 123 -19.72 1.87 -10.17
N ALA A 124 -20.91 2.38 -10.46
CA ALA A 124 -21.84 2.83 -9.45
C ALA A 124 -23.26 2.44 -9.85
N ARG A 125 -23.98 1.78 -8.94
CA ARG A 125 -25.35 1.31 -9.21
C ARG A 125 -26.23 1.43 -7.98
N ALA A 126 -27.51 1.67 -8.22
CA ALA A 126 -28.56 1.58 -7.22
C ALA A 126 -29.30 0.25 -7.40
N VAL A 127 -29.20 -0.64 -6.41
CA VAL A 127 -29.80 -1.97 -6.42
C VAL A 127 -30.95 -2.01 -5.42
N THR A 128 -32.17 -2.24 -5.90
CA THR A 128 -33.32 -2.44 -5.01
C THR A 128 -33.28 -3.85 -4.44
N ASP A 129 -33.31 -3.97 -3.12
CA ASP A 129 -33.40 -5.26 -2.44
C ASP A 129 -34.78 -5.89 -2.67
N PRO A 130 -34.86 -7.14 -3.18
CA PRO A 130 -36.13 -7.74 -3.60
C PRO A 130 -37.07 -8.00 -2.43
N TYR A 131 -36.56 -8.17 -1.20
CA TYR A 131 -37.36 -8.52 -0.03
C TYR A 131 -37.78 -7.29 0.78
N THR A 132 -36.85 -6.36 0.97
CA THR A 132 -37.09 -5.15 1.78
C THR A 132 -37.59 -3.96 0.96
N GLN A 133 -37.49 -4.01 -0.38
CA GLN A 133 -37.82 -2.90 -1.29
C GLN A 133 -37.01 -1.62 -1.02
N ILE A 134 -35.91 -1.73 -0.28
CA ILE A 134 -34.98 -0.63 0.02
C ILE A 134 -33.94 -0.56 -1.09
N VAL A 135 -33.70 0.64 -1.61
CA VAL A 135 -32.61 0.91 -2.55
C VAL A 135 -31.27 0.93 -1.82
N LYS A 136 -30.32 0.11 -2.28
CA LYS A 136 -28.94 0.05 -1.82
C LYS A 136 -28.03 0.70 -2.86
N LEU A 137 -27.07 1.49 -2.43
CA LEU A 137 -26.08 2.08 -3.32
C LEU A 137 -24.81 1.24 -3.26
N GLN A 138 -24.32 0.83 -4.42
CA GLN A 138 -23.10 0.06 -4.54
C GLN A 138 -22.14 0.80 -5.45
N MET A 139 -20.89 0.90 -5.02
CA MET A 139 -19.81 1.48 -5.80
C MET A 139 -18.62 0.53 -5.78
N SER A 140 -17.97 0.36 -6.92
CA SER A 140 -16.70 -0.32 -7.01
C SER A 140 -15.70 0.46 -7.86
N LEU A 141 -14.44 0.34 -7.47
CA LEU A 141 -13.29 0.90 -8.17
C LEU A 141 -12.36 -0.26 -8.52
N ASN A 142 -12.30 -0.58 -9.80
CA ASN A 142 -11.32 -1.51 -10.35
C ASN A 142 -10.11 -0.72 -10.82
N TYR A 143 -8.91 -1.14 -10.46
CA TYR A 143 -7.69 -0.59 -11.03
C TYR A 143 -6.65 -1.69 -11.20
N ARG A 144 -5.78 -1.50 -12.19
CA ARG A 144 -4.59 -2.31 -12.39
C ARG A 144 -3.42 -1.41 -12.77
N ALA A 145 -2.21 -1.88 -12.53
CA ALA A 145 -1.00 -1.23 -12.98
C ALA A 145 -0.25 -2.17 -13.91
N LEU A 146 0.11 -1.63 -15.06
CA LEU A 146 0.75 -2.34 -16.15
C LEU A 146 2.07 -1.64 -16.47
N ASN A 147 3.12 -2.43 -16.66
CA ASN A 147 4.34 -1.92 -17.27
C ASN A 147 4.07 -1.67 -18.76
N ILE A 148 4.38 -0.47 -19.23
CA ILE A 148 4.03 -0.03 -20.59
C ILE A 148 4.87 -0.74 -21.67
N ARG A 149 6.10 -1.13 -21.33
CA ARG A 149 7.07 -1.72 -22.26
C ARG A 149 6.80 -3.19 -22.53
N ASP A 150 6.48 -3.98 -21.50
CA ASP A 150 6.29 -5.42 -21.61
C ASP A 150 4.84 -5.89 -21.34
N GLY A 151 3.95 -4.98 -20.95
CA GLY A 151 2.55 -5.28 -20.62
C GLY A 151 2.38 -6.08 -19.33
N ARG A 152 3.44 -6.24 -18.53
CA ARG A 152 3.38 -7.07 -17.33
C ARG A 152 2.50 -6.43 -16.26
N TRP A 153 1.65 -7.24 -15.64
CA TRP A 153 0.88 -6.84 -14.47
C TRP A 153 1.78 -6.61 -13.25
N MET A 154 1.65 -5.44 -12.63
CA MET A 154 2.49 -4.99 -11.52
C MET A 154 1.72 -4.88 -10.20
N GLY A 155 0.42 -4.67 -10.28
CA GLY A 155 -0.45 -4.44 -9.15
C GLY A 155 -1.86 -4.17 -9.61
N GLY A 156 -2.80 -4.12 -8.67
CA GLY A 156 -4.20 -3.95 -8.94
C GLY A 156 -5.05 -4.55 -7.85
N ASP A 157 -6.30 -4.09 -7.82
CA ASP A 157 -7.34 -4.62 -6.97
C ASP A 157 -8.72 -4.23 -7.48
N ASN A 158 -9.73 -4.87 -6.92
CA ASN A 158 -11.12 -4.44 -7.08
C ASN A 158 -11.65 -4.07 -5.70
N LEU A 159 -11.76 -2.76 -5.45
CA LEU A 159 -12.29 -2.26 -4.19
C LEU A 159 -13.79 -2.05 -4.32
N ASP A 160 -14.54 -2.53 -3.34
CA ASP A 160 -15.98 -2.42 -3.28
C ASP A 160 -16.41 -1.74 -2.00
N ILE A 161 -17.37 -0.83 -2.12
CA ILE A 161 -18.19 -0.38 -1.00
C ILE A 161 -19.60 -0.87 -1.28
N ASP A 162 -20.01 -1.83 -0.47
CA ASP A 162 -21.39 -2.24 -0.35
C ASP A 162 -21.97 -1.62 0.91
N THR A 163 -23.04 -0.84 0.77
CA THR A 163 -23.79 -0.33 1.91
C THR A 163 -24.72 -1.40 2.48
N ALA A 164 -24.42 -2.68 2.25
CA ALA A 164 -25.15 -3.82 2.76
C ALA A 164 -25.28 -3.73 4.29
N GLY A 165 -26.50 -3.46 4.74
CA GLY A 165 -26.84 -3.39 6.17
C GLY A 165 -26.85 -1.97 6.76
N VAL A 166 -26.51 -0.93 5.99
CA VAL A 166 -26.73 0.46 6.42
C VAL A 166 -28.03 0.95 5.80
N PRO A 167 -29.13 1.05 6.57
CA PRO A 167 -30.33 1.70 6.05
C PRO A 167 -29.98 3.18 5.83
N PHE A 168 -29.91 3.60 4.56
CA PHE A 168 -29.93 5.03 4.29
C PHE A 168 -31.26 5.56 4.85
N THR A 169 -31.17 6.58 5.69
CA THR A 169 -32.33 7.38 6.09
C THR A 169 -32.26 8.67 5.28
N GLY A 170 -33.38 9.11 4.70
CA GLY A 170 -33.44 10.34 3.89
C GLY A 170 -33.59 10.11 2.38
N CYS A 171 -33.15 11.05 1.57
CA CYS A 171 -33.39 11.13 0.11
C CYS A 171 -32.84 9.95 -0.74
N ALA A 172 -32.03 9.07 -0.16
CA ALA A 172 -31.61 7.82 -0.78
C ALA A 172 -32.60 6.65 -0.54
N THR A 173 -33.66 6.83 0.27
CA THR A 173 -34.70 5.82 0.46
C THR A 173 -35.65 5.83 -0.72
N GLY A 174 -35.36 4.99 -1.71
CA GLY A 174 -36.42 4.44 -2.53
C GLY A 174 -37.26 3.50 -1.68
N ILE A 175 -38.50 3.89 -1.33
CA ILE A 175 -39.49 2.99 -0.72
C ILE A 175 -40.51 2.65 -1.81
N ASN A 176 -40.89 1.37 -1.91
CA ASN A 176 -41.91 0.86 -2.85
C ASN A 176 -41.60 1.14 -4.33
N GLY A 177 -40.34 0.97 -4.75
CA GLY A 177 -39.96 1.13 -6.17
C GLY A 177 -39.81 2.58 -6.64
N THR A 178 -39.86 3.55 -5.72
CA THR A 178 -39.43 4.93 -6.02
C THR A 178 -37.90 4.92 -6.21
N PRO A 179 -37.35 5.45 -7.31
CA PRO A 179 -35.90 5.54 -7.47
C PRO A 179 -35.30 6.47 -6.40
N ALA A 180 -34.08 6.17 -5.95
CA ALA A 180 -33.35 7.06 -5.06
C ALA A 180 -33.16 8.45 -5.70
N ASP A 181 -33.17 9.51 -4.88
CA ASP A 181 -32.95 10.86 -5.38
C ASP A 181 -31.57 10.95 -6.08
N PRO A 182 -31.51 11.38 -7.36
CA PRO A 182 -30.26 11.52 -8.08
C PRO A 182 -29.22 12.40 -7.38
N HIS A 183 -29.64 13.37 -6.57
CA HIS A 183 -28.74 14.20 -5.78
C HIS A 183 -28.00 13.38 -4.71
N CYS A 184 -28.71 12.45 -4.06
CA CYS A 184 -28.18 11.68 -2.94
C CYS A 184 -27.31 10.50 -3.41
N VAL A 185 -27.63 9.95 -4.59
CA VAL A 185 -26.70 9.05 -5.28
C VAL A 185 -25.40 9.78 -5.62
N LYS A 186 -25.47 11.02 -6.11
CA LYS A 186 -24.27 11.80 -6.44
C LYS A 186 -23.44 12.16 -5.21
N GLU A 187 -24.07 12.52 -4.10
CA GLU A 187 -23.40 12.82 -2.84
C GLU A 187 -22.69 11.57 -2.29
N PHE A 188 -23.40 10.44 -2.21
CA PHE A 188 -22.82 9.14 -1.84
C PHE A 188 -21.61 8.79 -2.71
N VAL A 189 -21.76 8.81 -4.03
CA VAL A 189 -20.67 8.43 -4.94
C VAL A 189 -19.49 9.42 -4.84
N SER A 190 -19.74 10.68 -4.48
CA SER A 190 -18.67 11.66 -4.27
C SER A 190 -17.90 11.39 -2.97
N GLU A 191 -18.60 11.18 -1.86
CA GLU A 191 -17.98 10.93 -0.54
C GLU A 191 -17.17 9.62 -0.52
N TYR A 192 -17.79 8.54 -0.97
CA TYR A 192 -17.19 7.21 -0.93
C TYR A 192 -16.19 6.98 -2.07
N GLY A 193 -16.34 7.69 -3.20
CA GLY A 193 -15.42 7.60 -4.32
C GLY A 193 -14.00 8.03 -3.97
N GLU A 194 -13.85 9.12 -3.21
CA GLU A 194 -12.55 9.58 -2.73
C GLU A 194 -11.93 8.61 -1.72
N GLN A 195 -12.73 8.03 -0.82
CA GLN A 195 -12.24 7.03 0.12
C GLN A 195 -11.70 5.79 -0.60
N LEU A 196 -12.44 5.29 -1.59
CA LEU A 196 -11.99 4.20 -2.46
C LEU A 196 -10.71 4.56 -3.20
N ALA A 197 -10.63 5.77 -3.76
CA ALA A 197 -9.46 6.26 -4.48
C ALA A 197 -8.22 6.36 -3.57
N ARG A 198 -8.36 6.86 -2.33
CA ARG A 198 -7.26 6.88 -1.34
C ARG A 198 -6.78 5.48 -1.02
N ASN A 199 -7.70 4.56 -0.72
CA ASN A 199 -7.35 3.16 -0.42
C ASN A 199 -6.68 2.47 -1.62
N ALA A 200 -7.17 2.73 -2.84
CA ALA A 200 -6.57 2.23 -4.07
C ALA A 200 -5.16 2.78 -4.27
N GLY A 201 -4.96 4.09 -4.16
CA GLY A 201 -3.66 4.73 -4.29
C GLY A 201 -2.65 4.21 -3.26
N ASN A 202 -3.07 4.05 -2.01
CA ASN A 202 -2.23 3.52 -0.93
C ASN A 202 -1.77 2.09 -1.23
N LYS A 203 -2.71 1.21 -1.56
CA LYS A 203 -2.41 -0.19 -1.88
C LYS A 203 -1.56 -0.30 -3.14
N LEU A 204 -1.85 0.50 -4.16
CA LEU A 204 -1.11 0.51 -5.41
C LEU A 204 0.35 0.96 -5.21
N ALA A 205 0.59 2.03 -4.45
CA ALA A 205 1.94 2.52 -4.18
C ALA A 205 2.83 1.41 -3.56
N ILE A 206 2.28 0.64 -2.62
CA ILE A 206 2.98 -0.48 -1.97
C ILE A 206 3.25 -1.61 -2.98
N GLN A 207 2.26 -1.98 -3.80
CA GLN A 207 2.42 -3.01 -4.83
C GLN A 207 3.46 -2.62 -5.89
N LEU A 208 3.48 -1.34 -6.29
CA LEU A 208 4.49 -0.80 -7.22
C LEU A 208 5.88 -0.83 -6.60
N ALA A 209 6.03 -0.40 -5.36
CA ALA A 209 7.31 -0.47 -4.65
C ALA A 209 7.86 -1.91 -4.59
N GLY A 210 7.00 -2.88 -4.24
CA GLY A 210 7.38 -4.30 -4.17
C GLY A 210 7.68 -4.95 -5.53
N SER A 211 6.96 -4.58 -6.59
CA SER A 211 7.17 -5.14 -7.93
C SER A 211 8.39 -4.54 -8.62
N LEU A 212 8.62 -3.24 -8.46
CA LEU A 212 9.75 -2.52 -9.08
C LEU A 212 11.05 -2.72 -8.30
N GLY A 213 11.01 -2.84 -6.97
CA GLY A 213 12.20 -3.18 -6.19
C GLY A 213 12.84 -4.51 -6.57
N ARG A 214 12.02 -5.48 -7.04
CA ARG A 214 12.52 -6.74 -7.60
C ARG A 214 13.14 -6.58 -8.99
N ALA A 215 12.67 -5.61 -9.79
CA ALA A 215 13.17 -5.33 -11.14
C ALA A 215 14.47 -4.50 -11.12
N TYR A 216 14.58 -3.55 -10.18
CA TYR A 216 15.76 -2.68 -10.01
C TYR A 216 16.87 -3.28 -9.12
N GLY A 217 16.81 -4.57 -8.81
CA GLY A 217 17.91 -5.32 -8.20
C GLY A 217 18.18 -5.02 -6.72
N SER A 218 17.33 -4.25 -6.05
CA SER A 218 17.45 -3.91 -4.63
C SER A 218 16.43 -4.71 -3.83
N ALA A 219 16.67 -6.02 -3.68
CA ALA A 219 16.14 -6.70 -2.50
C ALA A 219 16.71 -5.99 -1.26
N PRO A 220 15.96 -5.83 -0.16
CA PRO A 220 16.53 -5.28 1.06
C PRO A 220 17.73 -6.14 1.42
N SER A 221 18.94 -5.57 1.37
CA SER A 221 20.13 -6.30 1.78
C SER A 221 19.89 -6.73 3.22
N GLU A 222 20.02 -8.02 3.51
CA GLU A 222 20.13 -8.52 4.88
C GLU A 222 21.34 -7.83 5.52
N GLY A 223 21.08 -6.69 6.16
CA GLY A 223 22.05 -5.98 6.98
C GLY A 223 22.40 -6.91 8.13
N THR A 224 23.58 -7.51 8.04
CA THR A 224 24.17 -8.28 9.12
C THR A 224 24.44 -7.31 10.26
N VAL A 225 23.54 -7.28 11.24
CA VAL A 225 23.78 -6.58 12.51
C VAL A 225 24.80 -7.41 13.26
N VAL A 226 26.07 -7.03 13.16
CA VAL A 226 27.13 -7.54 14.03
C VAL A 226 26.92 -6.92 15.40
N ASP A 227 26.37 -7.70 16.32
CA ASP A 227 26.16 -7.32 17.71
C ASP A 227 27.48 -7.47 18.49
N PRO A 228 28.07 -6.40 19.05
CA PRO A 228 29.35 -6.48 19.75
C PRO A 228 29.12 -6.87 21.22
N ALA A 229 28.63 -8.09 21.46
CA ALA A 229 28.49 -8.62 22.82
C ALA A 229 28.43 -10.16 22.86
N ALA A 230 29.28 -10.85 22.10
CA ALA A 230 29.44 -12.30 22.24
C ALA A 230 30.51 -12.60 23.32
N GLY A 231 30.09 -12.59 24.58
CA GLY A 231 30.80 -13.22 25.68
C GLY A 231 30.51 -14.72 25.69
N GLU A 232 31.54 -15.52 25.48
CA GLU A 232 31.52 -16.99 25.54
C GLU A 232 31.07 -17.49 26.92
N THR A 233 30.11 -18.41 26.97
CA THR A 233 30.20 -19.57 27.87
C THR A 233 29.32 -20.71 27.35
N ASN A 234 29.98 -21.80 26.98
CA ASN A 234 29.36 -23.12 26.82
C ASN A 234 29.00 -23.68 28.20
N ALA A 235 27.75 -24.10 28.39
CA ALA A 235 27.38 -25.01 29.47
C ALA A 235 26.42 -26.08 28.92
N ALA A 236 26.94 -27.29 28.83
CA ALA A 236 26.19 -28.49 28.51
C ALA A 236 25.26 -28.88 29.68
N VAL A 237 24.00 -29.21 29.37
CA VAL A 237 23.13 -29.98 30.26
C VAL A 237 22.50 -31.11 29.44
N THR A 238 22.91 -32.32 29.78
CA THR A 238 22.35 -33.61 29.39
C THR A 238 21.04 -33.87 30.12
N GLY A 239 20.03 -34.43 29.44
CA GLY A 239 18.86 -35.03 30.07
C GLY A 239 17.60 -34.91 29.22
N GLU A 240 17.13 -36.04 28.71
CA GLU A 240 16.04 -36.20 27.76
C GLU A 240 14.71 -35.59 28.22
N THR A 241 14.07 -34.81 27.36
CA THR A 241 12.64 -34.96 26.98
C THR A 241 12.35 -34.06 25.78
N MET A 242 11.83 -34.67 24.71
CA MET A 242 11.13 -34.06 23.58
C MET A 242 11.80 -32.86 22.92
N ALA A 243 12.52 -33.14 21.82
CA ALA A 243 12.96 -32.16 20.85
C ALA A 243 11.79 -31.32 20.31
N TYR A 244 11.55 -30.17 20.92
CA TYR A 244 11.00 -29.02 20.20
C TYR A 244 12.22 -28.35 19.57
N GLN A 245 12.41 -28.54 18.26
CA GLN A 245 13.39 -27.74 17.52
C GLN A 245 13.16 -26.29 17.92
N ALA A 246 14.15 -25.67 18.55
CA ALA A 246 14.15 -24.25 18.85
C ALA A 246 14.19 -23.52 17.51
N VAL A 247 13.00 -23.30 16.94
CA VAL A 247 12.83 -22.42 15.79
C VAL A 247 13.31 -21.05 16.26
N GLN A 248 14.33 -20.50 15.58
CA GLN A 248 15.01 -19.27 15.98
C GLN A 248 14.00 -18.18 16.44
N GLY A 249 14.08 -17.84 17.73
CA GLY A 249 13.30 -16.78 18.37
C GLY A 249 11.88 -17.13 18.86
N CYS A 250 11.51 -18.42 18.99
CA CYS A 250 10.31 -18.86 19.73
C CYS A 250 10.62 -19.50 21.11
N GLY A 251 11.84 -19.28 21.63
CA GLY A 251 12.33 -19.91 22.87
C GLY A 251 11.97 -19.17 24.16
N ASN A 252 11.23 -18.06 24.10
CA ASN A 252 10.88 -17.27 25.28
C ASN A 252 9.73 -17.91 26.07
N ILE A 253 9.63 -17.55 27.35
CA ILE A 253 8.46 -17.87 28.19
C ILE A 253 7.22 -17.25 27.54
N PRO A 254 6.08 -17.97 27.44
CA PRO A 254 4.84 -17.41 26.92
C PRO A 254 4.47 -16.10 27.63
N THR A 255 4.27 -15.05 26.85
CA THR A 255 3.82 -13.73 27.31
C THR A 255 2.49 -13.40 26.64
N THR A 256 1.62 -12.71 27.37
CA THR A 256 0.33 -12.24 26.85
C THR A 256 0.39 -10.74 26.67
N PHE A 257 0.09 -10.28 25.46
CA PHE A 257 -0.05 -8.87 25.10
C PHE A 257 -1.51 -8.50 24.94
N ASN A 258 -1.91 -7.34 25.44
CA ASN A 258 -3.19 -6.73 25.12
C ASN A 258 -2.98 -5.80 23.92
N ILE A 259 -3.57 -6.15 22.78
CA ILE A 259 -3.43 -5.41 21.53
C ILE A 259 -4.75 -4.71 21.24
N LYS A 260 -4.75 -3.39 21.38
CA LYS A 260 -5.91 -2.52 21.22
C LYS A 260 -5.87 -1.86 19.85
N TRP A 261 -6.89 -2.09 19.03
CA TRP A 261 -7.08 -1.56 17.69
C TRP A 261 -8.12 -0.47 17.75
N ILE A 262 -7.80 0.74 17.27
CA ILE A 262 -8.69 1.90 17.29
C ILE A 262 -8.86 2.41 15.86
N GLY A 263 -10.11 2.63 15.44
CA GLY A 263 -10.43 3.19 14.12
C GLY A 263 -10.35 2.20 12.95
N PHE A 264 -10.40 0.89 13.22
CA PHE A 264 -10.42 -0.16 12.19
C PHE A 264 -11.85 -0.63 11.93
N GLU A 265 -12.16 -0.92 10.66
CA GLU A 265 -13.47 -1.46 10.26
C GLU A 265 -13.63 -2.92 10.69
N GLN A 266 -14.87 -3.38 10.88
CA GLN A 266 -15.14 -4.75 11.33
C GLN A 266 -14.54 -5.83 10.40
N ARG A 267 -14.53 -5.59 9.08
CA ARG A 267 -13.91 -6.50 8.10
C ARG A 267 -12.39 -6.57 8.32
N GLN A 268 -11.75 -5.45 8.65
CA GLN A 268 -10.32 -5.38 8.94
C GLN A 268 -10.01 -6.08 10.27
N ILE A 269 -10.83 -5.90 11.30
CA ILE A 269 -10.69 -6.59 12.59
C ILE A 269 -10.70 -8.11 12.41
N ASN A 270 -11.62 -8.65 11.62
CA ASN A 270 -11.67 -10.10 11.34
C ASN A 270 -10.41 -10.58 10.61
N ALA A 271 -9.92 -9.81 9.63
CA ALA A 271 -8.67 -10.14 8.93
C ALA A 271 -7.45 -10.05 9.86
N ILE A 272 -7.42 -9.08 10.76
CA ILE A 272 -6.36 -8.91 11.76
C ILE A 272 -6.30 -10.13 12.68
N GLU A 273 -7.43 -10.58 13.20
CA GLU A 273 -7.51 -11.77 14.05
C GLU A 273 -6.95 -13.02 13.34
N GLU A 274 -7.35 -13.23 12.08
CA GLU A 274 -6.86 -14.34 11.27
C GLU A 274 -5.33 -14.28 11.10
N HIS A 275 -4.78 -13.10 10.75
CA HIS A 275 -3.34 -12.92 10.57
C HIS A 275 -2.55 -13.11 11.87
N MET A 276 -3.08 -12.64 13.00
CA MET A 276 -2.47 -12.80 14.32
C MET A 276 -2.31 -14.29 14.68
N ASN A 277 -3.30 -15.11 14.34
CA ASN A 277 -3.25 -16.56 14.57
C ASN A 277 -2.23 -17.28 13.68
N PHE A 278 -1.92 -16.73 12.50
CA PHE A 278 -0.90 -17.29 11.60
C PHE A 278 0.53 -16.83 11.91
N TRP A 279 0.74 -15.90 12.85
CA TRP A 279 2.07 -15.44 13.18
C TRP A 279 2.94 -16.52 13.82
N LYS A 280 4.21 -16.52 13.43
CA LYS A 280 5.20 -17.43 14.00
C LYS A 280 5.32 -17.20 15.52
N CYS A 281 5.28 -18.29 16.29
CA CYS A 281 5.25 -18.31 17.75
C CYS A 281 3.93 -17.84 18.41
N ALA A 282 2.84 -17.64 17.65
CA ALA A 282 1.51 -17.45 18.21
C ALA A 282 1.09 -18.72 19.00
N LEU A 283 0.43 -18.53 20.14
CA LEU A 283 -0.14 -19.61 20.93
C LEU A 283 -1.66 -19.50 20.99
N ASP A 284 -2.16 -18.29 21.22
CA ASP A 284 -3.58 -18.04 21.41
C ASP A 284 -3.92 -16.58 21.12
N THR A 285 -5.12 -16.33 20.61
CA THR A 285 -5.65 -14.98 20.38
C THR A 285 -7.13 -14.97 20.75
N ASP A 286 -7.50 -14.18 21.74
CA ASP A 286 -8.89 -14.04 22.19
C ASP A 286 -9.34 -12.59 22.07
N LEU A 287 -10.57 -12.37 21.61
CA LEU A 287 -11.21 -11.05 21.67
C LEU A 287 -11.66 -10.78 23.12
N VAL A 288 -11.11 -9.74 23.74
CA VAL A 288 -11.42 -9.36 25.12
C VAL A 288 -12.54 -8.32 25.17
N ASP A 289 -12.49 -7.34 24.27
CA ASP A 289 -13.48 -6.27 24.18
C ASP A 289 -13.63 -5.79 22.73
N SER A 290 -14.83 -5.38 22.35
CA SER A 290 -15.13 -4.85 21.02
C SER A 290 -16.25 -3.83 21.06
N SER A 291 -16.03 -2.71 20.39
CA SER A 291 -16.96 -1.61 20.19
C SER A 291 -16.88 -1.12 18.74
N PHE A 292 -17.72 -0.15 18.36
CA PHE A 292 -17.77 0.37 16.99
C PHE A 292 -16.45 1.01 16.51
N ALA A 293 -15.63 1.54 17.43
CA ALA A 293 -14.39 2.24 17.09
C ALA A 293 -13.14 1.59 17.69
N GLU A 294 -13.30 0.51 18.47
CA GLU A 294 -12.21 -0.10 19.21
C GLU A 294 -12.39 -1.61 19.35
N ALA A 295 -11.34 -2.40 19.12
CA ALA A 295 -11.30 -3.82 19.45
C ALA A 295 -10.01 -4.16 20.21
N THR A 296 -10.11 -4.92 21.29
CA THR A 296 -8.96 -5.35 22.09
C THR A 296 -8.83 -6.86 22.08
N PHE A 297 -7.67 -7.35 21.65
CA PHE A 297 -7.32 -8.77 21.69
C PHE A 297 -6.30 -9.07 22.79
N SER A 298 -6.49 -10.20 23.47
CA SER A 298 -5.47 -10.84 24.30
C SER A 298 -4.69 -11.81 23.41
N TYR A 299 -3.44 -11.46 23.10
CA TYR A 299 -2.55 -12.22 22.23
C TYR A 299 -1.44 -12.89 23.02
N LYS A 300 -1.47 -14.22 23.09
CA LYS A 300 -0.48 -15.04 23.79
C LYS A 300 0.56 -15.56 22.81
N THR A 301 1.84 -15.30 23.08
CA THR A 301 2.94 -15.67 22.18
C THR A 301 4.23 -15.99 22.92
N ARG A 302 5.12 -16.75 22.28
CA ARG A 302 6.53 -16.88 22.69
C ARG A 302 7.46 -15.91 21.97
N ALA A 303 6.93 -15.05 21.11
CA ALA A 303 7.68 -13.98 20.48
C ALA A 303 8.00 -12.86 21.50
N ASP A 304 9.13 -12.19 21.31
CA ASP A 304 9.45 -10.96 22.01
C ASP A 304 8.60 -9.78 21.51
N LYS A 305 8.46 -8.74 22.32
CA LYS A 305 7.63 -7.56 22.02
C LYS A 305 8.02 -6.89 20.70
N ALA A 306 9.32 -6.79 20.38
CA ALA A 306 9.77 -6.15 19.16
C ALA A 306 9.33 -6.93 17.90
N ARG A 307 9.34 -8.27 17.99
CA ARG A 307 8.82 -9.14 16.92
C ARG A 307 7.31 -9.02 16.76
N VAL A 308 6.54 -8.90 17.85
CA VAL A 308 5.08 -8.66 17.78
C VAL A 308 4.79 -7.32 17.10
N VAL A 309 5.47 -6.25 17.49
CA VAL A 309 5.34 -4.92 16.86
C VAL A 309 5.73 -4.96 15.39
N ARG A 310 6.80 -5.68 15.03
CA ARG A 310 7.20 -5.88 13.64
C ARG A 310 6.13 -6.62 12.83
N ASN A 311 5.56 -7.69 13.38
CA ASN A 311 4.50 -8.45 12.71
C ASN A 311 3.24 -7.60 12.51
N ILE A 312 2.87 -6.78 13.50
CA ILE A 312 1.78 -5.80 13.39
C ILE A 312 2.07 -4.84 12.23
N ARG A 313 3.28 -4.26 12.13
CA ARG A 313 3.64 -3.37 11.03
C ARG A 313 3.54 -4.05 9.66
N LEU A 314 4.06 -5.27 9.54
CA LEU A 314 3.99 -6.04 8.29
C LEU A 314 2.55 -6.41 7.91
N MET A 315 1.72 -6.71 8.91
CA MET A 315 0.30 -6.98 8.68
C MET A 315 -0.45 -5.72 8.27
N LEU A 316 -0.19 -4.58 8.92
CA LEU A 316 -0.77 -3.29 8.53
C LEU A 316 -0.37 -2.91 7.10
N GLU A 317 0.89 -3.16 6.73
CA GLU A 317 1.38 -3.01 5.35
C GLU A 317 0.63 -3.93 4.38
N LEU A 318 0.39 -5.19 4.74
CA LEU A 318 -0.39 -6.13 3.95
C LEU A 318 -1.87 -5.73 3.80
N LEU A 319 -2.45 -5.16 4.85
CA LEU A 319 -3.84 -4.68 4.88
C LEU A 319 -3.99 -3.27 4.27
N GLY A 320 -2.89 -2.64 3.84
CA GLY A 320 -2.89 -1.29 3.29
C GLY A 320 -3.32 -0.20 4.29
N GLN A 321 -3.16 -0.46 5.59
CA GLN A 321 -3.54 0.46 6.67
C GLN A 321 -2.32 1.21 7.19
N VAL A 322 -2.42 2.54 7.25
CA VAL A 322 -1.38 3.39 7.84
C VAL A 322 -1.70 3.56 9.33
N ALA A 323 -0.98 2.82 10.15
CA ALA A 323 -1.07 2.93 11.61
C ALA A 323 0.31 2.68 12.21
N GLU A 324 0.64 3.42 13.27
CA GLU A 324 1.87 3.18 14.02
C GLU A 324 1.55 2.48 15.34
N PRO A 325 2.01 1.22 15.55
CA PRO A 325 1.83 0.54 16.82
C PRO A 325 2.67 1.23 17.89
N ARG A 326 1.98 1.76 18.91
CA ARG A 326 2.56 2.36 20.09
C ARG A 326 2.50 1.37 21.24
N THR A 327 3.55 1.32 22.05
CA THR A 327 3.60 0.38 23.17
C THR A 327 3.32 1.14 24.46
N GLU A 328 2.29 0.73 25.18
CA GLU A 328 1.92 1.31 26.48
C GLU A 328 2.29 0.31 27.59
N GLY A 329 3.20 0.72 28.49
CA GLY A 329 3.69 -0.17 29.55
C GLY A 329 4.38 -1.44 29.05
N ALA A 330 4.35 -2.50 29.86
CA ALA A 330 5.06 -3.75 29.58
C ALA A 330 4.37 -4.56 28.47
N ASN A 331 3.06 -4.79 28.58
CA ASN A 331 2.32 -5.78 27.80
C ASN A 331 1.14 -5.20 26.99
N THR A 332 1.01 -3.88 26.85
CA THR A 332 -0.05 -3.29 26.04
C THR A 332 0.53 -2.68 24.76
N ILE A 333 -0.13 -2.94 23.63
CA ILE A 333 0.18 -2.38 22.32
C ILE A 333 -1.10 -1.73 21.80
N VAL A 334 -1.01 -0.44 21.47
CA VAL A 334 -2.12 0.33 20.92
C VAL A 334 -1.81 0.63 19.45
N VAL A 335 -2.75 0.28 18.59
CA VAL A 335 -2.68 0.51 17.16
C VAL A 335 -3.85 1.39 16.78
N GLU A 336 -3.56 2.62 16.39
CA GLU A 336 -4.57 3.60 16.01
C GLU A 336 -4.46 3.81 14.50
N ALA A 337 -5.54 3.52 13.79
CA ALA A 337 -5.65 3.85 12.38
C ALA A 337 -5.56 5.37 12.23
N LEU A 338 -4.60 5.84 11.43
CA LEU A 338 -4.50 7.26 11.11
C LEU A 338 -5.59 7.58 10.09
N GLY A 339 -6.80 7.84 10.57
CA GLY A 339 -7.80 8.55 9.79
C GLY A 339 -7.24 9.92 9.46
N ILE A 340 -7.08 10.24 8.17
CA ILE A 340 -6.69 11.58 7.73
C ILE A 340 -7.83 12.52 8.18
N ARG A 341 -7.63 13.23 9.28
CA ARG A 341 -8.46 14.38 9.62
C ARG A 341 -7.98 15.54 8.77
N GLU A 342 -8.70 15.81 7.70
CA GLU A 342 -8.62 17.08 6.99
C GLU A 342 -9.10 18.19 7.93
N ASN A 343 -8.28 19.23 8.10
CA ASN A 343 -8.71 20.51 8.67
C ASN A 343 -9.08 21.46 7.54
#